data_AF-A0A9P9ME53-F1
#
_entry.id   AF-A0A9P9ME53-F1
#
_cell.length_a   1.000
_cell.length_b   1.000
_cell.length_c   1.000
_cell.angle_alpha   90.00
_cell.angle_beta   90.00
_cell.angle_gamma   90.00
#
_symmetry.space_group_name_H-M   'P 1'
#
loop_
_entity.id
_entity.type
_entity.pdbx_description
1 polymer ?
#
loop_
_entity_poly.entity_id
_entity_poly.type
_entity_poly.pdbx_seq_one_letter_code
_entity_poly.pdbx_strand_id
1 'polypeptide(L)'
;MQDPSREVEIPTAIIDLVSRQDKTTLGPLQLRQDKTASVPPHLSKLRVTSLYYSFAPASTNSMESDSAIAGSSQNIGTKASIIAAAIKVFAQQIQQWKRKRAPPGLEKKLEATRIADRTTTARILLEYGGFEAWLAYSLATEGKAHFNGRIHQENTIKAFKALPFNDRVHTAQRLAHLELPTAARRHIYSISRRLEIKGLLTDPQEREALPNSIHPPNETPTENHESSLENPNSTATGNTATSASLEGVADVFGEYMCRAIRRVTAPSDGIPAMKAAVTMQFPAFALHDCVIMLEVCEREVEHLVKYLFGINVMSVMGVRHLILGKGVKLTSNTSNPEITLKGVRDEAIIHILGPEIYEAITASRMRRRELEEEKNCATECVSMIFTSKSGEGAYMNVCLELEGALRIRDKLYS
;
A
#
# COMPACT_ATOMS: atom_id res chain seq x y z
N MET A 1 30.26 -35.84 52.99
CA MET A 1 31.72 -35.75 53.14
C MET A 1 32.31 -36.11 51.79
N GLN A 2 33.16 -35.22 51.25
CA GLN A 2 33.84 -35.23 49.94
C GLN A 2 33.04 -34.80 48.70
N ASP A 3 33.27 -33.52 48.40
CA ASP A 3 33.27 -32.84 47.09
C ASP A 3 34.75 -32.76 46.60
N PRO A 4 35.10 -32.09 45.49
CA PRO A 4 35.12 -32.49 44.08
C PRO A 4 36.57 -32.50 43.50
N SER A 5 36.72 -32.72 42.20
CA SER A 5 37.49 -31.86 41.25
C SER A 5 37.88 -32.66 40.01
N ARG A 6 37.33 -32.28 38.85
CA ARG A 6 37.91 -32.60 37.54
C ARG A 6 38.15 -31.31 36.80
N GLU A 7 39.41 -30.88 36.85
CA GLU A 7 40.02 -29.93 35.93
C GLU A 7 39.98 -30.50 34.51
N VAL A 8 39.61 -29.67 33.54
CA VAL A 8 39.92 -29.89 32.13
C VAL A 8 40.62 -28.64 31.63
N GLU A 9 41.87 -28.84 31.24
CA GLU A 9 42.84 -27.84 30.78
C GLU A 9 42.41 -27.18 29.47
N ILE A 10 42.62 -25.86 29.40
CA ILE A 10 42.54 -25.05 28.17
C ILE A 10 43.97 -24.74 27.73
N PRO A 11 44.38 -25.05 26.48
CA PRO A 11 45.68 -24.63 25.98
C PRO A 11 45.66 -23.14 25.58
N THR A 12 46.43 -22.35 26.33
CA THR A 12 46.82 -20.98 26.00
C THR A 12 48.12 -20.98 25.18
N ALA A 13 48.07 -20.49 23.94
CA ALA A 13 49.22 -20.11 23.12
C ALA A 13 48.70 -19.20 21.99
N ILE A 14 49.25 -18.03 21.61
CA ILE A 14 50.43 -17.24 21.93
C ILE A 14 50.07 -15.79 21.54
N ILE A 15 50.48 -14.82 22.35
CA ILE A 15 50.51 -13.37 22.05
C ILE A 15 51.94 -13.01 21.59
N ASP A 16 52.01 -11.96 20.76
CA ASP A 16 53.17 -11.18 20.30
C ASP A 16 53.85 -11.50 18.96
N LEU A 17 53.60 -10.62 17.99
CA LEU A 17 54.66 -9.99 17.21
C LEU A 17 54.22 -8.60 16.68
N VAL A 18 54.55 -7.62 17.52
CA VAL A 18 54.98 -6.24 17.28
C VAL A 18 55.24 -5.80 15.83
N SER A 19 54.71 -4.62 15.54
CA SER A 19 55.20 -3.54 14.65
C SER A 19 55.98 -3.88 13.39
N ARG A 20 55.38 -3.57 12.24
CA ARG A 20 56.10 -2.90 11.14
C ARG A 20 55.24 -1.77 10.55
N GLN A 21 55.71 -0.55 10.81
CA GLN A 21 55.47 0.60 9.95
C GLN A 21 56.07 0.31 8.58
N ASP A 22 55.34 0.60 7.50
CA ASP A 22 56.00 1.04 6.27
C ASP A 22 55.23 2.19 5.63
N LYS A 23 55.94 3.31 5.56
CA LYS A 23 55.62 4.50 4.80
C LYS A 23 55.82 4.18 3.33
N THR A 24 54.80 4.39 2.49
CA THR A 24 55.03 4.52 1.05
C THR A 24 54.25 5.70 0.48
N THR A 25 54.97 6.82 0.42
CA THR A 25 55.06 7.84 -0.63
C THR A 25 53.88 8.01 -1.60
N LEU A 26 53.25 9.19 -1.50
CA LEU A 26 52.41 9.85 -2.49
C LEU A 26 53.16 10.08 -3.83
N GLY A 27 52.51 9.73 -4.94
CA GLY A 27 52.82 10.25 -6.27
C GLY A 27 51.54 10.83 -6.91
N PRO A 28 51.58 12.02 -7.54
CA PRO A 28 50.39 12.67 -8.07
C PRO A 28 50.03 12.12 -9.46
N LEU A 29 48.79 11.64 -9.62
CA LEU A 29 48.22 11.28 -10.92
C LEU A 29 47.66 12.54 -11.60
N GLN A 30 48.26 12.88 -12.73
CA GLN A 30 47.86 13.97 -13.62
C GLN A 30 46.48 13.73 -14.22
N LEU A 31 45.65 14.76 -14.14
CA LEU A 31 44.36 14.90 -14.78
C LEU A 31 44.55 15.15 -16.29
N ARG A 32 44.28 14.15 -17.12
CA ARG A 32 44.28 14.31 -18.59
C ARG A 32 42.89 14.79 -19.03
N GLN A 33 42.79 16.06 -19.40
CA GLN A 33 41.66 16.61 -20.15
C GLN A 33 41.85 16.24 -21.62
N ASP A 34 40.93 15.46 -22.19
CA ASP A 34 40.77 15.38 -23.65
C ASP A 34 39.45 16.02 -24.06
N LYS A 35 39.59 16.99 -24.96
CA LYS A 35 38.59 17.81 -25.60
C LYS A 35 38.19 17.18 -26.95
N THR A 36 36.91 17.37 -27.30
CA THR A 36 36.33 17.59 -28.63
C THR A 36 36.30 16.48 -29.70
N ALA A 37 35.08 16.05 -30.06
CA ALA A 37 34.49 16.07 -31.42
C ALA A 37 33.00 15.64 -31.27
N SER A 38 31.94 16.37 -31.65
CA SER A 38 31.52 17.04 -32.90
C SER A 38 30.95 16.12 -34.01
N VAL A 39 29.60 15.99 -34.03
CA VAL A 39 28.68 16.14 -35.23
C VAL A 39 28.43 14.85 -36.10
N PRO A 40 27.27 14.66 -36.83
CA PRO A 40 26.11 13.86 -36.38
C PRO A 40 25.59 12.87 -37.48
N PRO A 41 24.30 12.85 -37.88
CA PRO A 41 23.30 11.81 -37.56
C PRO A 41 22.95 10.89 -38.75
N HIS A 42 22.37 9.71 -38.50
CA HIS A 42 21.61 9.04 -39.56
C HIS A 42 20.44 8.18 -39.05
N LEU A 43 19.34 8.37 -39.77
CA LEU A 43 18.04 7.72 -39.72
C LEU A 43 18.11 6.19 -39.82
N SER A 44 17.20 5.50 -39.14
CA SER A 44 16.49 4.38 -39.77
C SER A 44 15.11 4.15 -39.16
N LYS A 45 14.13 4.29 -40.04
CA LYS A 45 12.73 3.89 -39.92
C LYS A 45 12.67 2.36 -39.85
N LEU A 46 11.91 1.81 -38.91
CA LEU A 46 11.42 0.44 -39.00
C LEU A 46 9.90 0.47 -39.11
N ARG A 47 9.44 0.37 -40.36
CA ARG A 47 8.10 -0.12 -40.69
C ARG A 47 8.11 -1.63 -40.50
N VAL A 48 7.15 -2.15 -39.75
CA VAL A 48 6.75 -3.55 -39.87
C VAL A 48 5.27 -3.55 -40.25
N THR A 49 5.04 -3.74 -41.55
CA THR A 49 3.80 -4.24 -42.13
C THR A 49 3.69 -5.73 -41.83
N SER A 50 2.54 -6.18 -41.29
CA SER A 50 2.19 -7.60 -41.34
C SER A 50 0.74 -7.76 -41.80
N LEU A 51 0.61 -8.64 -42.78
CA LEU A 51 -0.51 -8.87 -43.66
C LEU A 51 -1.65 -9.66 -43.01
N TYR A 52 -2.81 -9.49 -43.64
CA TYR A 52 -4.07 -10.20 -43.47
C TYR A 52 -3.92 -11.72 -43.56
N TYR A 53 -4.72 -12.44 -42.77
CA TYR A 53 -5.31 -13.72 -43.17
C TYR A 53 -6.77 -13.78 -42.71
N SER A 54 -7.67 -13.83 -43.69
CA SER A 54 -9.08 -14.19 -43.54
C SER A 54 -9.22 -15.71 -43.41
N PHE A 55 -10.11 -16.16 -42.53
CA PHE A 55 -10.77 -17.45 -42.67
C PHE A 55 -12.24 -17.28 -42.26
N ALA A 56 -13.14 -17.43 -43.23
CA ALA A 56 -14.53 -17.82 -43.00
C ALA A 56 -14.58 -19.35 -42.84
N PRO A 57 -15.62 -19.90 -42.19
CA PRO A 57 -16.64 -20.51 -43.04
C PRO A 57 -18.10 -20.41 -42.54
N ALA A 58 -18.97 -20.43 -43.55
CA ALA A 58 -20.27 -21.10 -43.70
C ALA A 58 -21.36 -20.99 -42.61
N SER A 59 -22.42 -20.31 -43.03
CA SER A 59 -23.79 -20.40 -42.53
C SER A 59 -24.39 -21.81 -42.67
N THR A 60 -25.21 -22.20 -41.70
CA THR A 60 -26.38 -23.06 -41.91
C THR A 60 -27.57 -22.42 -41.20
N ASN A 61 -28.59 -22.08 -41.99
CA ASN A 61 -29.91 -21.66 -41.55
C ASN A 61 -30.62 -22.81 -40.82
N SER A 62 -31.34 -22.50 -39.74
CA SER A 62 -32.65 -23.12 -39.49
C SER A 62 -33.58 -22.05 -38.92
N MET A 63 -34.52 -21.63 -39.76
CA MET A 63 -35.73 -20.93 -39.36
C MET A 63 -36.58 -21.90 -38.56
N GLU A 64 -36.95 -21.51 -37.35
CA GLU A 64 -38.26 -21.86 -36.81
C GLU A 64 -38.79 -20.64 -36.06
N SER A 65 -39.83 -20.08 -36.66
CA SER A 65 -40.65 -19.00 -36.17
C SER A 65 -41.51 -19.55 -35.05
N ASP A 66 -41.62 -18.84 -33.93
CA ASP A 66 -42.93 -18.66 -33.33
C ASP A 66 -43.04 -17.37 -32.52
N SER A 67 -44.05 -16.62 -32.92
CA SER A 67 -44.44 -15.30 -32.45
C SER A 67 -45.34 -15.41 -31.23
N ALA A 68 -44.95 -14.77 -30.13
CA ALA A 68 -45.89 -14.30 -29.11
C ALA A 68 -45.29 -13.08 -28.40
N ILE A 69 -45.36 -11.92 -29.07
CA ILE A 69 -45.14 -10.62 -28.44
C ILE A 69 -46.44 -10.25 -27.73
N ALA A 70 -46.54 -10.62 -26.45
CA ALA A 70 -47.45 -10.00 -25.50
C ALA A 70 -46.61 -9.09 -24.58
N GLY A 71 -46.83 -7.78 -24.68
CA GLY A 71 -46.09 -6.75 -23.97
C GLY A 71 -46.23 -6.87 -22.46
N SER A 72 -45.20 -7.42 -21.81
CA SER A 72 -45.00 -7.26 -20.37
C SER A 72 -44.39 -5.87 -20.13
N SER A 73 -45.25 -4.87 -19.90
CA SER A 73 -44.85 -3.64 -19.23
C SER A 73 -44.41 -3.98 -17.80
N GLN A 74 -43.18 -4.49 -17.66
CA GLN A 74 -42.57 -4.72 -16.37
C GLN A 74 -42.49 -3.38 -15.63
N ASN A 75 -43.19 -3.32 -14.52
CA ASN A 75 -43.25 -2.15 -13.65
C ASN A 75 -41.85 -1.97 -13.00
N ILE A 76 -40.97 -1.18 -13.62
CA ILE A 76 -39.65 -0.77 -13.10
C ILE A 76 -39.82 0.20 -11.89
N GLY A 77 -40.91 0.07 -11.14
CA GLY A 77 -41.33 1.05 -10.15
C GLY A 77 -40.66 0.87 -8.79
N THR A 78 -40.18 -0.32 -8.44
CA THR A 78 -39.57 -0.53 -7.12
C THR A 78 -38.07 -0.25 -7.15
N LYS A 79 -37.59 0.46 -6.13
CA LYS A 79 -36.15 0.72 -5.89
C LYS A 79 -35.29 -0.54 -5.99
N ALA A 80 -35.75 -1.65 -5.40
CA ALA A 80 -35.04 -2.93 -5.46
C ALA A 80 -34.91 -3.47 -6.90
N SER A 81 -35.97 -3.33 -7.71
CA SER A 81 -35.95 -3.71 -9.13
C SER A 81 -34.96 -2.87 -9.93
N ILE A 82 -34.92 -1.56 -9.71
CA ILE A 82 -33.95 -0.65 -10.35
C ILE A 82 -32.51 -1.05 -10.00
N ILE A 83 -32.22 -1.31 -8.71
CA ILE A 83 -30.89 -1.74 -8.25
C ILE A 83 -30.49 -3.07 -8.90
N ALA A 84 -31.38 -4.07 -8.89
CA ALA A 84 -31.12 -5.38 -9.47
C ALA A 84 -30.86 -5.29 -10.98
N ALA A 85 -31.68 -4.51 -11.70
CA ALA A 85 -31.51 -4.27 -13.13
C ALA A 85 -30.19 -3.55 -13.44
N ALA A 86 -29.83 -2.53 -12.65
CA ALA A 86 -28.58 -1.81 -12.81
C ALA A 86 -27.36 -2.71 -12.60
N ILE A 87 -27.34 -3.52 -11.54
CA ILE A 87 -26.27 -4.50 -11.28
C ILE A 87 -26.13 -5.44 -12.47
N LYS A 88 -27.24 -5.98 -13.00
CA LYS A 88 -27.23 -6.87 -14.16
C LYS A 88 -26.64 -6.17 -15.39
N VAL A 89 -27.07 -4.94 -15.69
CA VAL A 89 -26.56 -4.13 -16.81
C VAL A 89 -25.05 -3.92 -16.69
N PHE A 90 -24.56 -3.51 -15.52
CA PHE A 90 -23.13 -3.25 -15.30
C PHE A 90 -22.31 -4.53 -15.34
N ALA A 91 -22.73 -5.58 -14.62
CA ALA A 91 -22.06 -6.87 -14.59
C ALA A 91 -21.90 -7.45 -16.00
N GLN A 92 -22.95 -7.34 -16.84
CA GLN A 92 -22.90 -7.85 -18.20
C GLN A 92 -21.80 -7.18 -19.05
N GLN A 93 -21.50 -5.89 -18.84
CA GLN A 93 -20.45 -5.19 -19.59
C GLN A 93 -19.06 -5.75 -19.30
N ILE A 94 -18.79 -6.11 -18.05
CA ILE A 94 -17.47 -6.63 -17.62
C ILE A 94 -17.37 -8.15 -17.80
N GLN A 95 -18.47 -8.89 -17.64
CA GLN A 95 -18.49 -10.35 -17.88
C GLN A 95 -18.29 -10.68 -19.36
N GLN A 96 -18.84 -9.86 -20.26
CA GLN A 96 -18.68 -10.05 -21.71
C GLN A 96 -17.41 -9.37 -22.27
N TRP A 97 -16.49 -8.95 -21.39
CA TRP A 97 -15.30 -8.22 -21.78
C TRP A 97 -14.29 -9.09 -22.55
N LYS A 98 -14.32 -8.99 -23.88
CA LYS A 98 -13.38 -9.69 -24.77
C LYS A 98 -12.21 -8.82 -25.24
N ARG A 99 -12.15 -7.55 -24.83
CA ARG A 99 -11.18 -6.58 -25.33
C ARG A 99 -9.82 -6.73 -24.63
N LYS A 100 -8.75 -6.86 -25.40
CA LYS A 100 -7.37 -6.89 -24.86
C LYS A 100 -6.84 -5.50 -24.47
N ARG A 101 -7.46 -4.43 -25.00
CA ARG A 101 -7.04 -3.03 -24.80
C ARG A 101 -8.08 -2.27 -23.99
N ALA A 102 -7.62 -1.28 -23.24
CA ALA A 102 -8.50 -0.32 -22.56
C ALA A 102 -9.36 0.45 -23.59
N PRO A 103 -10.60 0.83 -23.25
CA PRO A 103 -11.40 1.72 -24.08
C PRO A 103 -10.67 3.00 -24.43
N PRO A 104 -10.89 3.54 -25.64
CA PRO A 104 -10.37 4.85 -25.99
C PRO A 104 -10.91 5.92 -25.03
N GLY A 105 -10.00 6.73 -24.49
CA GLY A 105 -10.34 7.82 -23.57
C GLY A 105 -10.62 7.38 -22.12
N LEU A 106 -10.36 6.12 -21.75
CA LEU A 106 -10.57 5.63 -20.38
C LEU A 106 -9.78 6.48 -19.35
N GLU A 107 -8.53 6.81 -19.65
CA GLU A 107 -7.66 7.64 -18.78
C GLU A 107 -8.29 9.00 -18.49
N LYS A 108 -8.70 9.73 -19.54
CA LYS A 108 -9.33 11.04 -19.41
C LYS A 108 -10.63 10.99 -18.59
N LYS A 109 -11.38 9.90 -18.71
CA LYS A 109 -12.63 9.71 -17.96
C LYS A 109 -12.42 9.36 -16.51
N LEU A 110 -11.39 8.56 -16.22
CA LEU A 110 -11.00 8.28 -14.85
C LEU A 110 -10.61 9.58 -14.16
N GLU A 111 -9.79 10.41 -14.81
CA GLU A 111 -9.40 11.72 -14.29
C GLU A 111 -10.61 12.64 -14.09
N ALA A 112 -11.49 12.74 -15.09
CA ALA A 112 -12.72 13.52 -14.97
C ALA A 112 -13.63 13.00 -13.84
N THR A 113 -13.71 11.69 -13.64
CA THR A 113 -14.46 11.09 -12.53
C THR A 113 -13.84 11.45 -11.18
N ARG A 114 -12.51 11.57 -11.12
CA ARG A 114 -11.80 11.88 -9.88
C ARG A 114 -12.03 13.32 -9.41
N ILE A 115 -12.08 14.25 -10.36
CA ILE A 115 -12.32 15.67 -10.09
C ILE A 115 -13.83 15.96 -9.92
N ALA A 116 -14.70 15.05 -10.39
CA ALA A 116 -16.13 15.20 -10.24
C ALA A 116 -16.58 15.19 -8.77
N ASP A 117 -17.72 15.84 -8.53
CA ASP A 117 -18.34 15.87 -7.22
C ASP A 117 -18.60 14.45 -6.65
N ARG A 118 -18.38 14.30 -5.33
CA ARG A 118 -18.48 13.01 -4.62
C ARG A 118 -19.89 12.40 -4.68
N THR A 119 -20.91 13.19 -4.97
CA THR A 119 -22.28 12.69 -5.12
C THR A 119 -22.59 12.16 -6.53
N THR A 120 -21.69 12.31 -7.50
CA THR A 120 -21.90 11.78 -8.85
C THR A 120 -21.81 10.25 -8.86
N THR A 121 -22.67 9.60 -9.65
CA THR A 121 -22.73 8.12 -9.68
C THR A 121 -21.41 7.47 -10.09
N ALA A 122 -20.67 8.08 -11.02
CA ALA A 122 -19.36 7.59 -11.43
C ALA A 122 -18.36 7.64 -10.27
N ARG A 123 -18.32 8.76 -9.52
CA ARG A 123 -17.42 8.94 -8.38
C ARG A 123 -17.78 7.98 -7.25
N ILE A 124 -19.06 7.82 -6.92
CA ILE A 124 -19.54 6.83 -5.93
C ILE A 124 -19.09 5.41 -6.31
N LEU A 125 -19.28 5.01 -7.57
CA LEU A 125 -18.91 3.66 -8.02
C LEU A 125 -17.40 3.42 -7.95
N LEU A 126 -16.59 4.44 -8.27
CA LEU A 126 -15.14 4.36 -8.16
C LEU A 126 -14.69 4.25 -6.69
N GLU A 127 -15.27 5.07 -5.83
CA GLU A 127 -14.87 5.24 -4.43
C GLU A 127 -15.32 4.05 -3.56
N TYR A 128 -16.56 3.60 -3.70
CA TYR A 128 -17.14 2.55 -2.86
C TYR A 128 -17.17 1.17 -3.53
N GLY A 129 -17.08 1.11 -4.86
CA GLY A 129 -17.08 -0.12 -5.64
C GLY A 129 -15.74 -0.47 -6.29
N GLY A 130 -14.74 0.42 -6.17
CA GLY A 130 -13.44 0.28 -6.79
C GLY A 130 -13.45 0.42 -8.32
N PHE A 131 -12.30 0.13 -8.93
CA PHE A 131 -12.09 0.31 -10.37
C PHE A 131 -13.01 -0.57 -11.23
N GLU A 132 -13.32 -1.80 -10.79
CA GLU A 132 -14.15 -2.74 -11.55
C GLU A 132 -15.60 -2.24 -11.70
N ALA A 133 -16.20 -1.77 -10.59
CA ALA A 133 -17.55 -1.23 -10.60
C ALA A 133 -17.66 0.06 -11.42
N TRP A 134 -16.67 0.96 -11.28
CA TRP A 134 -16.58 2.17 -12.10
C TRP A 134 -16.45 1.85 -13.60
N LEU A 135 -15.56 0.92 -13.95
CA LEU A 135 -15.34 0.53 -15.34
C LEU A 135 -16.62 -0.06 -15.93
N ALA A 136 -17.31 -0.95 -15.21
CA ALA A 136 -18.58 -1.53 -15.65
C ALA A 136 -19.63 -0.48 -16.00
N TYR A 137 -19.76 0.54 -15.16
CA TYR A 137 -20.65 1.66 -15.38
C TYR A 137 -20.22 2.55 -16.54
N SER A 138 -18.93 2.92 -16.63
CA SER A 138 -18.39 3.72 -17.75
C SER A 138 -18.72 3.06 -19.09
N LEU A 139 -18.51 1.74 -19.19
CA LEU A 139 -18.83 0.97 -20.38
C LEU A 139 -20.31 0.95 -20.71
N ALA A 140 -21.16 0.79 -19.69
CA ALA A 140 -22.61 0.79 -19.86
C ALA A 140 -23.15 2.14 -20.35
N THR A 141 -22.43 3.24 -20.06
CA THR A 141 -22.84 4.60 -20.46
C THR A 141 -22.28 5.08 -21.80
N GLU A 142 -21.28 4.40 -22.36
CA GLU A 142 -20.53 4.90 -23.53
C GLU A 142 -20.89 4.24 -24.86
N GLY A 143 -21.60 3.11 -24.81
CA GLY A 143 -21.99 2.38 -26.00
C GLY A 143 -22.94 3.20 -26.89
N LYS A 144 -22.41 3.78 -27.97
CA LYS A 144 -23.21 4.39 -29.06
C LYS A 144 -23.75 3.36 -30.07
N ALA A 145 -23.52 2.07 -29.86
CA ALA A 145 -23.94 1.05 -30.81
C ALA A 145 -25.46 0.87 -30.81
N HIS A 146 -26.05 0.70 -32.00
CA HIS A 146 -27.44 0.31 -32.16
C HIS A 146 -27.57 -1.18 -31.83
N PHE A 147 -27.96 -1.51 -30.61
CA PHE A 147 -28.28 -2.88 -30.21
C PHE A 147 -29.67 -2.95 -29.59
N ASN A 148 -30.31 -4.11 -29.75
CA ASN A 148 -31.62 -4.37 -29.17
C ASN A 148 -31.55 -4.30 -27.64
N GLY A 149 -32.42 -3.52 -27.01
CA GLY A 149 -32.42 -3.30 -25.56
C GLY A 149 -31.70 -2.04 -25.08
N ARG A 150 -31.13 -1.23 -25.99
CA ARG A 150 -30.47 0.04 -25.64
C ARG A 150 -31.37 0.98 -24.85
N ILE A 151 -32.62 1.17 -25.28
CA ILE A 151 -33.59 2.05 -24.60
C ILE A 151 -33.83 1.56 -23.16
N HIS A 152 -33.96 0.24 -22.96
CA HIS A 152 -34.14 -0.34 -21.63
C HIS A 152 -32.91 -0.13 -20.75
N GLN A 153 -31.70 -0.31 -21.29
CA GLN A 153 -30.45 -0.03 -20.58
C GLN A 153 -30.33 1.45 -20.21
N GLU A 154 -30.60 2.37 -21.14
CA GLU A 154 -30.56 3.81 -20.90
C GLU A 154 -31.58 4.21 -19.81
N ASN A 155 -32.80 3.68 -19.86
CA ASN A 155 -33.82 3.90 -18.83
C ASN A 155 -33.39 3.35 -17.47
N THR A 156 -32.79 2.16 -17.43
CA THR A 156 -32.27 1.55 -16.19
C THR A 156 -31.17 2.40 -15.59
N ILE A 157 -30.21 2.86 -16.39
CA ILE A 157 -29.11 3.72 -15.95
C ILE A 157 -29.65 5.08 -15.47
N LYS A 158 -30.63 5.65 -16.17
CA LYS A 158 -31.28 6.91 -15.79
C LYS A 158 -31.99 6.77 -14.45
N ALA A 159 -32.77 5.70 -14.26
CA ALA A 159 -33.45 5.41 -13.00
C ALA A 159 -32.44 5.17 -11.86
N PHE A 160 -31.36 4.43 -12.13
CA PHE A 160 -30.30 4.20 -11.15
C PHE A 160 -29.60 5.49 -10.71
N LYS A 161 -29.32 6.41 -11.64
CA LYS A 161 -28.74 7.72 -11.34
C LYS A 161 -29.63 8.58 -10.44
N ALA A 162 -30.95 8.39 -10.52
CA ALA A 162 -31.93 9.10 -9.69
C ALA A 162 -32.10 8.48 -8.29
N LEU A 163 -31.46 7.35 -7.99
CA LEU A 163 -31.51 6.77 -6.65
C LEU A 163 -30.76 7.61 -5.61
N PRO A 164 -31.21 7.61 -4.34
CA PRO A 164 -30.49 8.19 -3.21
C PRO A 164 -29.03 7.75 -3.14
N PHE A 165 -28.18 8.60 -2.55
CA PHE A 165 -26.74 8.36 -2.40
C PHE A 165 -26.43 6.97 -1.81
N ASN A 166 -27.04 6.63 -0.68
CA ASN A 166 -26.80 5.35 0.02
C ASN A 166 -27.14 4.12 -0.84
N ASP A 167 -28.13 4.22 -1.73
CA ASP A 167 -28.50 3.11 -2.61
C ASP A 167 -27.48 2.89 -3.71
N ARG A 168 -26.90 3.98 -4.21
CA ARG A 168 -25.80 3.93 -5.17
C ARG A 168 -24.53 3.40 -4.52
N VAL A 169 -24.23 3.78 -3.27
CA VAL A 169 -23.12 3.22 -2.47
C VAL A 169 -23.29 1.71 -2.26
N HIS A 170 -24.45 1.28 -1.76
CA HIS A 170 -24.73 -0.13 -1.55
C HIS A 170 -24.63 -0.94 -2.86
N THR A 171 -25.10 -0.36 -3.98
CA THR A 171 -24.95 -0.98 -5.30
C THR A 171 -23.48 -1.08 -5.73
N ALA A 172 -22.67 -0.04 -5.47
CA ALA A 172 -21.23 -0.04 -5.75
C ALA A 172 -20.51 -1.16 -4.98
N GLN A 173 -20.80 -1.29 -3.70
CA GLN A 173 -20.26 -2.36 -2.85
C GLN A 173 -20.66 -3.74 -3.38
N ARG A 174 -21.92 -3.93 -3.77
CA ARG A 174 -22.36 -5.22 -4.36
C ARG A 174 -21.64 -5.54 -5.67
N LEU A 175 -21.37 -4.55 -6.52
CA LEU A 175 -20.60 -4.75 -7.75
C LEU A 175 -19.15 -5.17 -7.46
N ALA A 176 -18.53 -4.64 -6.41
CA ALA A 176 -17.16 -5.00 -6.01
C ALA A 176 -17.02 -6.46 -5.59
N HIS A 177 -18.10 -7.08 -5.12
CA HIS A 177 -18.13 -8.49 -4.71
C HIS A 177 -18.61 -9.44 -5.81
N LEU A 178 -18.82 -8.95 -7.04
CA LEU A 178 -19.23 -9.84 -8.13
C LEU A 178 -18.10 -10.79 -8.51
N GLU A 179 -18.46 -12.06 -8.66
CA GLU A 179 -17.57 -13.06 -9.24
C GLU A 179 -17.42 -12.81 -10.74
N LEU A 180 -16.22 -12.39 -11.14
CA LEU A 180 -15.87 -12.20 -12.54
C LEU A 180 -15.15 -13.43 -13.07
N PRO A 181 -15.40 -13.82 -14.33
CA PRO A 181 -14.60 -14.84 -15.00
C PRO A 181 -13.11 -14.48 -14.89
N THR A 182 -12.27 -15.45 -14.54
CA THR A 182 -10.83 -15.25 -14.28
C THR A 182 -10.12 -14.51 -15.41
N ALA A 183 -10.50 -14.79 -16.66
CA ALA A 183 -9.96 -14.10 -17.84
C ALA A 183 -10.30 -12.60 -17.85
N ALA A 184 -11.54 -12.22 -17.54
CA ALA A 184 -11.95 -10.82 -17.47
C ALA A 184 -11.24 -10.11 -16.32
N ARG A 185 -11.18 -10.73 -15.13
CA ARG A 185 -10.48 -10.17 -13.96
C ARG A 185 -9.00 -9.89 -14.26
N ARG A 186 -8.27 -10.84 -14.87
CA ARG A 186 -6.86 -10.63 -15.29
C ARG A 186 -6.70 -9.44 -16.24
N HIS A 187 -7.62 -9.28 -17.20
CA HIS A 187 -7.57 -8.17 -18.14
C HIS A 187 -7.87 -6.83 -17.47
N ILE A 188 -8.90 -6.76 -16.63
CA ILE A 188 -9.25 -5.54 -15.89
C ILE A 188 -8.09 -5.15 -14.96
N TYR A 189 -7.51 -6.11 -14.25
CA TYR A 189 -6.32 -5.91 -13.42
C TYR A 189 -5.14 -5.35 -14.23
N SER A 190 -4.86 -5.89 -15.43
CA SER A 190 -3.79 -5.37 -16.29
C SER A 190 -4.04 -3.94 -16.78
N ILE A 191 -5.30 -3.52 -16.91
CA ILE A 191 -5.66 -2.14 -17.24
C ILE A 191 -5.45 -1.27 -15.99
N SER A 192 -6.00 -1.66 -14.85
CA SER A 192 -5.85 -0.98 -13.57
C SER A 192 -4.38 -0.74 -13.22
N ARG A 193 -3.53 -1.78 -13.27
CA ARG A 193 -2.10 -1.67 -12.98
C ARG A 193 -1.37 -0.68 -13.89
N ARG A 194 -1.73 -0.62 -15.19
CA ARG A 194 -1.15 0.38 -16.12
C ARG A 194 -1.56 1.80 -15.77
N LEU A 195 -2.78 2.00 -15.26
CA LEU A 195 -3.26 3.31 -14.81
C LEU A 195 -2.61 3.71 -13.49
N GLU A 196 -2.40 2.75 -12.59
CA GLU A 196 -1.68 2.95 -11.33
C GLU A 196 -0.23 3.37 -11.55
N ILE A 197 0.49 2.70 -12.47
CA ILE A 197 1.86 3.10 -12.87
C ILE A 197 1.91 4.53 -13.40
N LYS A 198 0.84 5.00 -14.03
CA LYS A 198 0.70 6.40 -14.48
C LYS A 198 0.31 7.36 -13.36
N GLY A 199 0.08 6.88 -12.14
CA GLY A 199 -0.40 7.65 -11.00
C GLY A 199 -1.88 8.01 -11.05
N LEU A 200 -2.66 7.40 -11.95
CA LEU A 200 -4.08 7.73 -12.15
C LEU A 200 -5.02 6.98 -11.19
N LEU A 201 -4.50 6.13 -10.31
CA LEU A 201 -5.28 5.41 -9.28
C LEU A 201 -4.92 5.77 -7.84
N THR A 202 -3.84 6.52 -7.61
CA THR A 202 -3.48 7.09 -6.30
C THR A 202 -4.31 8.34 -6.02
N ASP A 203 -4.87 8.51 -4.83
CA ASP A 203 -5.68 9.70 -4.51
C ASP A 203 -4.82 10.97 -4.65
N PRO A 204 -5.25 12.00 -5.41
CA PRO A 204 -4.53 13.26 -5.51
C PRO A 204 -4.22 13.87 -4.13
N GLN A 205 -5.09 13.65 -3.14
CA GLN A 205 -4.93 14.21 -1.80
C GLN A 205 -3.74 13.60 -1.04
N GLU A 206 -3.31 12.37 -1.36
CA GLU A 206 -2.11 11.76 -0.77
C GLU A 206 -0.80 12.37 -1.28
N ARG A 207 -0.80 12.97 -2.48
CA ARG A 207 0.41 13.59 -3.05
C ARG A 207 0.73 14.95 -2.43
N GLU A 208 -0.26 15.66 -1.90
CA GLU A 208 -0.06 16.95 -1.25
C GLU A 208 0.27 16.83 0.25
N ALA A 209 0.04 15.66 0.85
CA ALA A 209 0.28 15.43 2.28
C ALA A 209 1.73 15.05 2.66
N LEU A 210 2.65 15.00 1.70
CA LEU A 210 4.10 14.94 1.99
C LEU A 210 4.62 16.37 2.21
N PRO A 211 4.91 16.79 3.45
CA PRO A 211 5.41 18.12 3.69
C PRO A 211 6.84 18.21 3.17
N ASN A 212 7.09 19.11 2.22
CA ASN A 212 8.41 19.71 2.09
C ASN A 212 8.71 20.38 3.43
N SER A 213 9.53 19.73 4.26
CA SER A 213 9.99 20.25 5.55
C SER A 213 10.90 21.45 5.31
N ILE A 214 10.29 22.64 5.19
CA ILE A 214 10.94 23.92 5.36
C ILE A 214 10.61 24.37 6.79
N HIS A 215 11.64 24.43 7.63
CA HIS A 215 11.62 25.00 8.98
C HIS A 215 10.97 26.39 9.01
N PRO A 216 10.15 26.72 10.03
CA PRO A 216 9.94 28.10 10.43
C PRO A 216 10.84 28.47 11.62
N PRO A 217 11.30 29.74 11.72
CA PRO A 217 11.90 30.27 12.92
C PRO A 217 10.85 30.77 13.92
N ASN A 218 11.20 30.63 15.20
CA ASN A 218 10.64 31.23 16.42
C ASN A 218 9.71 32.45 16.27
N GLU A 219 8.54 32.41 16.91
CA GLU A 219 7.94 33.56 17.62
C GLU A 219 7.14 33.11 18.86
N THR A 220 7.19 33.95 19.90
CA THR A 220 6.65 33.85 21.27
C THR A 220 5.17 34.31 21.41
N PRO A 221 4.51 34.06 22.57
CA PRO A 221 3.05 33.84 22.64
C PRO A 221 2.21 35.10 22.94
N THR A 222 0.94 35.06 22.56
CA THR A 222 -0.09 35.98 23.08
C THR A 222 -1.36 35.22 23.46
N GLU A 223 -1.91 35.66 24.58
CA GLU A 223 -2.92 35.09 25.45
C GLU A 223 -4.37 35.03 24.91
N ASN A 224 -5.10 34.07 25.48
CA ASN A 224 -6.51 34.06 25.88
C ASN A 224 -7.62 34.11 24.81
N HIS A 225 -8.37 33.01 24.70
CA HIS A 225 -9.83 33.05 24.81
C HIS A 225 -10.40 31.73 25.35
N GLU A 226 -11.30 31.90 26.32
CA GLU A 226 -11.91 30.90 27.18
C GLU A 226 -13.27 30.41 26.62
N SER A 227 -13.61 29.17 26.98
CA SER A 227 -14.93 28.52 26.97
C SER A 227 -15.45 27.89 25.66
N SER A 228 -15.39 26.55 25.58
CA SER A 228 -16.55 25.70 25.27
C SER A 228 -16.29 24.25 25.68
N LEU A 229 -17.20 23.71 26.48
CA LEU A 229 -17.21 22.35 27.04
C LEU A 229 -17.80 21.35 26.03
N GLU A 230 -16.95 20.65 25.27
CA GLU A 230 -17.20 19.30 24.74
C GLU A 230 -15.84 18.59 24.60
N ASN A 231 -15.64 17.50 25.33
CA ASN A 231 -14.34 16.82 25.45
C ASN A 231 -14.34 15.51 24.63
N PRO A 232 -13.66 15.46 23.47
CA PRO A 232 -13.10 14.24 22.91
C PRO A 232 -11.58 14.44 22.70
N ASN A 233 -10.76 14.28 23.73
CA ASN A 233 -9.31 14.48 23.67
C ASN A 233 -8.55 13.33 22.99
N SER A 234 -8.99 12.95 21.79
CA SER A 234 -8.13 12.32 20.79
C SER A 234 -8.10 13.25 19.58
N THR A 235 -6.93 13.81 19.27
CA THR A 235 -6.64 14.53 18.01
C THR A 235 -6.61 13.55 16.84
N ALA A 236 -7.72 12.83 16.66
CA ALA A 236 -7.99 12.00 15.50
C ALA A 236 -8.43 12.93 14.37
N THR A 237 -7.47 13.48 13.65
CA THR A 237 -7.76 14.21 12.41
C THR A 237 -8.16 13.18 11.36
N GLY A 238 -9.43 12.80 11.37
CA GLY A 238 -10.14 11.98 10.39
C GLY A 238 -9.73 10.51 10.32
N ASN A 239 -8.46 10.22 10.08
CA ASN A 239 -7.97 8.90 9.68
C ASN A 239 -6.62 8.52 10.32
N THR A 240 -6.02 9.39 11.13
CA THR A 240 -4.71 9.14 11.73
C THR A 240 -4.80 9.25 13.24
N ALA A 241 -4.29 8.25 13.95
CA ALA A 241 -4.07 8.28 15.39
C ALA A 241 -2.56 8.36 15.66
N THR A 242 -2.12 9.23 16.56
CA THR A 242 -0.69 9.43 16.87
C THR A 242 -0.46 9.43 18.38
N SER A 243 0.75 9.07 18.80
CA SER A 243 1.18 9.07 20.20
C SER A 243 0.40 8.09 21.09
N ALA A 244 0.73 6.81 21.01
CA ALA A 244 0.05 5.74 21.77
C ALA A 244 0.42 5.77 23.27
N SER A 245 -0.46 5.23 24.12
CA SER A 245 -0.16 5.02 25.54
C SER A 245 0.94 3.97 25.71
N LEU A 246 1.79 4.12 26.73
CA LEU A 246 2.86 3.15 27.00
C LEU A 246 2.30 1.79 27.44
N GLU A 247 1.18 1.81 28.18
CA GLU A 247 0.46 0.61 28.61
C GLU A 247 -0.15 -0.14 27.41
N GLY A 248 -0.84 0.57 26.52
CA GLY A 248 -1.39 -0.01 25.30
C GLY A 248 -0.32 -0.62 24.39
N VAL A 249 0.84 0.03 24.28
CA VAL A 249 1.97 -0.53 23.53
C VAL A 249 2.51 -1.80 24.19
N ALA A 250 2.60 -1.85 25.52
CA ALA A 250 3.02 -3.05 26.24
C ALA A 250 2.00 -4.19 26.10
N ASP A 251 0.69 -3.89 26.09
CA ASP A 251 -0.36 -4.89 25.87
C ASP A 251 -0.32 -5.49 24.46
N VAL A 252 -0.19 -4.63 23.43
CA VAL A 252 -0.21 -5.08 22.02
C VAL A 252 1.10 -5.73 21.59
N PHE A 253 2.25 -5.14 21.94
CA PHE A 253 3.57 -5.55 21.41
C PHE A 253 4.48 -6.19 22.47
N GLY A 254 4.09 -6.20 23.74
CA GLY A 254 4.91 -6.68 24.84
C GLY A 254 5.95 -5.66 25.35
N GLU A 255 6.53 -6.00 26.50
CA GLU A 255 7.46 -5.16 27.26
C GLU A 255 8.74 -4.78 26.47
N TYR A 256 9.22 -5.69 25.63
CA TYR A 256 10.41 -5.44 24.81
C TYR A 256 10.17 -4.27 23.84
N MET A 257 9.10 -4.35 23.05
CA MET A 257 8.77 -3.32 22.06
C MET A 257 8.39 -1.99 22.71
N CYS A 258 7.72 -2.01 23.87
CA CYS A 258 7.43 -0.79 24.63
C CYS A 258 8.71 -0.01 25.02
N ARG A 259 9.81 -0.70 25.27
CA ARG A 259 11.13 -0.06 25.53
C ARG A 259 11.88 0.29 24.25
N ALA A 260 11.59 -0.40 23.16
CA ALA A 260 12.27 -0.20 21.89
C ALA A 260 11.71 0.96 21.06
N ILE A 261 10.43 1.23 21.20
CA ILE A 261 9.77 2.37 20.56
C ILE A 261 10.19 3.67 21.25
N ARG A 262 10.48 4.70 20.46
CA ARG A 262 10.83 6.04 20.91
C ARG A 262 9.68 6.63 21.73
N ARG A 263 10.03 7.34 22.80
CA ARG A 263 9.08 8.10 23.61
C ARG A 263 9.01 9.55 23.14
N VAL A 264 7.81 10.10 23.11
CA VAL A 264 7.53 11.48 22.74
C VAL A 264 6.73 12.14 23.85
N THR A 265 7.02 13.41 24.11
CA THR A 265 6.22 14.23 25.02
C THR A 265 5.02 14.75 24.25
N ALA A 266 3.81 14.35 24.65
CA ALA A 266 2.57 14.82 24.06
C ALA A 266 1.71 15.47 25.16
N PRO A 267 1.02 16.60 24.87
CA PRO A 267 0.07 17.16 25.81
C PRO A 267 -1.10 16.19 26.02
N SER A 268 -1.42 15.87 27.28
CA SER A 268 -2.59 15.12 27.69
C SER A 268 -3.30 15.93 28.77
N ASP A 269 -4.49 16.45 28.48
CA ASP A 269 -5.25 17.32 29.38
C ASP A 269 -4.44 18.54 29.89
N GLY A 270 -3.61 19.10 29.01
CA GLY A 270 -2.73 20.23 29.32
C GLY A 270 -1.46 19.87 30.10
N ILE A 271 -1.29 18.62 30.53
CA ILE A 271 -0.09 18.14 31.21
C ILE A 271 0.81 17.40 30.20
N PRO A 272 2.11 17.72 30.12
CA PRO A 272 3.06 16.95 29.32
C PRO A 272 3.13 15.50 29.82
N ALA A 273 2.70 14.55 28.98
CA ALA A 273 2.76 13.12 29.27
C ALA A 273 3.71 12.42 28.28
N MET A 274 4.43 11.41 28.77
CA MET A 274 5.25 10.55 27.92
C MET A 274 4.37 9.53 27.21
N LYS A 275 4.40 9.52 25.88
CA LYS A 275 3.68 8.58 25.02
C LYS A 275 4.67 7.88 24.09
N ALA A 276 4.26 6.76 23.48
CA ALA A 276 5.06 6.07 22.48
C ALA A 276 4.86 6.70 21.10
N ALA A 277 5.94 6.81 20.33
CA ALA A 277 5.94 7.30 18.95
C ALA A 277 5.39 6.24 17.98
N VAL A 278 4.08 6.02 18.09
CA VAL A 278 3.29 5.11 17.28
C VAL A 278 2.23 5.91 16.55
N THR A 279 2.16 5.70 15.24
CA THR A 279 1.19 6.34 14.36
C THR A 279 0.42 5.27 13.61
N MET A 280 -0.90 5.29 13.68
CA MET A 280 -1.77 4.46 12.85
C MET A 280 -2.45 5.31 11.80
N GLN A 281 -2.38 4.87 10.55
CA GLN A 281 -3.07 5.48 9.42
C GLN A 281 -4.12 4.51 8.89
N PHE A 282 -5.36 4.96 8.96
CA PHE A 282 -6.52 4.27 8.41
C PHE A 282 -6.79 4.80 7.00
N PRO A 283 -7.08 3.92 6.04
CA PRO A 283 -7.44 4.38 4.72
C PRO A 283 -8.83 5.04 4.77
N ALA A 284 -9.03 6.06 3.94
CA ALA A 284 -10.36 6.68 3.78
C ALA A 284 -11.42 5.68 3.27
N PHE A 285 -10.97 4.57 2.67
CA PHE A 285 -11.81 3.55 2.07
C PHE A 285 -11.37 2.16 2.53
N ALA A 286 -12.33 1.28 2.83
CA ALA A 286 -12.11 -0.10 3.27
C ALA A 286 -11.45 -1.02 2.20
N LEU A 287 -10.90 -0.45 1.13
CA LEU A 287 -10.23 -1.17 0.06
C LEU A 287 -8.72 -1.33 0.28
N HIS A 288 -8.12 -0.52 1.14
CA HIS A 288 -6.71 -0.58 1.50
C HIS A 288 -6.54 -1.19 2.89
N ASP A 289 -5.37 -1.76 3.13
CA ASP A 289 -4.97 -2.21 4.47
C ASP A 289 -4.58 -0.97 5.32
N CYS A 290 -4.72 -1.07 6.63
CA CYS A 290 -4.23 -0.07 7.57
C CYS A 290 -2.71 -0.17 7.70
N VAL A 291 -2.06 0.95 7.99
CA VAL A 291 -0.61 0.97 8.27
C VAL A 291 -0.37 1.50 9.66
N ILE A 292 0.40 0.77 10.46
CA ILE A 292 0.98 1.26 11.70
C ILE A 292 2.47 1.53 11.50
N MET A 293 2.91 2.70 11.93
CA MET A 293 4.30 3.16 11.88
C MET A 293 4.82 3.32 13.31
N LEU A 294 5.98 2.73 13.56
CA LEU A 294 6.66 2.72 14.86
C LEU A 294 8.01 3.41 14.70
N GLU A 295 8.28 4.44 15.50
CA GLU A 295 9.63 5.01 15.57
C GLU A 295 10.46 4.23 16.58
N VAL A 296 11.54 3.62 16.12
CA VAL A 296 12.43 2.77 16.90
C VAL A 296 13.63 3.57 17.41
N CYS A 297 14.02 3.34 18.66
CA CYS A 297 15.23 3.91 19.25
C CYS A 297 16.50 3.42 18.54
N GLU A 298 17.50 4.30 18.38
CA GLU A 298 18.77 4.00 17.70
C GLU A 298 19.49 2.74 18.22
N ARG A 299 19.44 2.51 19.53
CA ARG A 299 20.08 1.37 20.21
C ARG A 299 19.43 0.01 19.91
N GLU A 300 18.20 0.03 19.43
CA GLU A 300 17.42 -1.20 19.15
C GLU A 300 17.42 -1.56 17.67
N VAL A 301 17.91 -0.67 16.79
CA VAL A 301 17.90 -0.90 15.34
C VAL A 301 18.63 -2.19 14.98
N GLU A 302 19.84 -2.40 15.50
CA GLU A 302 20.65 -3.58 15.19
C GLU A 302 20.01 -4.88 15.70
N HIS A 303 19.40 -4.81 16.89
CA HIS A 303 18.72 -5.95 17.50
C HIS A 303 17.48 -6.32 16.68
N LEU A 304 16.59 -5.37 16.38
CA LEU A 304 15.39 -5.63 15.58
C LEU A 304 15.73 -6.13 14.17
N VAL A 305 16.75 -5.57 13.52
CA VAL A 305 17.17 -6.06 12.19
C VAL A 305 17.61 -7.52 12.24
N LYS A 306 18.33 -7.92 13.30
CA LYS A 306 18.75 -9.31 13.51
C LYS A 306 17.57 -10.24 13.74
N TYR A 307 16.64 -9.89 14.63
CA TYR A 307 15.55 -10.79 15.00
C TYR A 307 14.43 -10.85 13.96
N LEU A 308 14.09 -9.73 13.31
CA LEU A 308 13.04 -9.71 12.29
C LEU A 308 13.54 -10.24 10.94
N PHE A 309 14.73 -9.83 10.50
CA PHE A 309 15.20 -10.11 9.15
C PHE A 309 16.35 -11.12 9.09
N GLY A 310 16.88 -11.58 10.23
CA GLY A 310 18.02 -12.50 10.27
C GLY A 310 19.33 -11.89 9.77
N ILE A 311 19.43 -10.55 9.74
CA ILE A 311 20.59 -9.82 9.23
C ILE A 311 21.37 -9.24 10.40
N ASN A 312 22.67 -9.50 10.48
CA ASN A 312 23.49 -8.84 11.49
C ASN A 312 23.86 -7.44 11.01
N VAL A 313 23.75 -6.46 11.88
CA VAL A 313 24.21 -5.08 11.62
C VAL A 313 25.38 -4.80 12.55
N MET A 314 26.43 -4.20 12.01
CA MET A 314 27.60 -3.78 12.77
C MET A 314 27.85 -2.30 12.53
N SER A 315 27.98 -1.53 13.60
CA SER A 315 28.38 -0.12 13.52
C SER A 315 29.91 0.03 13.64
N VAL A 316 30.55 0.61 12.62
CA VAL A 316 31.98 0.92 12.61
C VAL A 316 32.14 2.41 12.32
N MET A 317 32.81 3.14 13.22
CA MET A 317 33.02 4.59 13.08
C MET A 317 31.73 5.38 12.83
N GLY A 318 30.64 5.00 13.49
CA GLY A 318 29.34 5.67 13.34
C GLY A 318 28.54 5.25 12.09
N VAL A 319 29.05 4.30 11.30
CA VAL A 319 28.41 3.79 10.08
C VAL A 319 27.95 2.35 10.27
N ARG A 320 26.68 2.07 9.99
CA ARG A 320 26.08 0.74 9.98
C ARG A 320 26.46 -0.02 8.72
N HIS A 321 26.89 -1.26 8.89
CA HIS A 321 27.21 -2.22 7.85
C HIS A 321 26.30 -3.44 8.01
N LEU A 322 25.61 -3.82 6.93
CA LEU A 322 24.78 -5.02 6.93
C LEU A 322 25.66 -6.22 6.59
N ILE A 323 25.66 -7.23 7.44
CA ILE A 323 26.38 -8.49 7.25
C ILE A 323 25.38 -9.51 6.73
N LEU A 324 25.44 -9.72 5.41
CA LEU A 324 24.65 -10.71 4.70
C LEU A 324 25.29 -12.10 4.81
N GLY A 325 24.61 -13.11 4.27
CA GLY A 325 25.08 -14.49 4.28
C GLY A 325 26.51 -14.63 3.74
N LYS A 326 27.26 -15.59 4.31
CA LYS A 326 28.68 -15.86 3.99
C LYS A 326 29.63 -14.69 4.29
N GLY A 327 29.24 -13.78 5.19
CA GLY A 327 30.08 -12.66 5.64
C GLY A 327 30.16 -11.50 4.64
N VAL A 328 29.32 -11.51 3.60
CA VAL A 328 29.25 -10.40 2.63
C VAL A 328 28.81 -9.14 3.36
N LYS A 329 29.61 -8.08 3.26
CA LYS A 329 29.30 -6.79 3.87
C LYS A 329 28.67 -5.87 2.82
N LEU A 330 27.44 -5.44 3.08
CA LEU A 330 26.81 -4.37 2.32
C LEU A 330 27.08 -3.05 3.05
N THR A 331 27.81 -2.18 2.36
CA THR A 331 28.19 -0.86 2.84
C THR A 331 27.73 0.13 1.80
N SER A 332 27.03 1.19 2.21
CA SER A 332 26.70 2.25 1.27
C SER A 332 27.74 3.37 1.35
N ASN A 333 28.07 3.92 0.18
CA ASN A 333 29.12 4.90 -0.03
C ASN A 333 28.58 6.35 -0.10
N THR A 334 27.26 6.53 0.05
CA THR A 334 26.64 7.85 0.03
C THR A 334 26.60 8.45 1.43
N SER A 335 26.55 9.78 1.51
CA SER A 335 26.31 10.48 2.77
C SER A 335 24.83 10.32 3.13
N ASN A 336 24.52 9.35 3.99
CA ASN A 336 23.18 9.06 4.51
C ASN A 336 22.21 8.28 3.60
N PRO A 337 22.59 7.10 3.09
CA PRO A 337 21.68 6.16 2.46
C PRO A 337 20.56 5.73 3.43
N GLU A 338 19.33 5.73 2.92
CA GLU A 338 18.24 5.00 3.53
C GLU A 338 18.32 3.53 3.12
N ILE A 339 18.17 2.65 4.09
CA ILE A 339 18.20 1.20 3.94
C ILE A 339 16.82 0.69 4.32
N THR A 340 16.16 0.03 3.36
CA THR A 340 14.84 -0.56 3.54
C THR A 340 14.93 -2.07 3.51
N LEU A 341 14.48 -2.72 4.58
CA LEU A 341 14.36 -4.17 4.69
C LEU A 341 12.89 -4.56 4.64
N LYS A 342 12.59 -5.65 3.91
CA LYS A 342 11.26 -6.26 3.75
C LYS A 342 11.40 -7.77 3.74
N GLY A 343 10.31 -8.47 4.03
CA GLY A 343 10.29 -9.93 4.06
C GLY A 343 10.65 -10.44 5.46
N VAL A 344 9.66 -10.50 6.34
CA VAL A 344 9.79 -11.03 7.70
C VAL A 344 9.08 -12.38 7.79
N ARG A 345 9.67 -13.33 8.50
CA ARG A 345 9.06 -14.64 8.73
C ARG A 345 7.99 -14.58 9.81
N ASP A 346 6.95 -15.42 9.69
CA ASP A 346 5.84 -15.48 10.63
C ASP A 346 6.31 -15.72 12.08
N GLU A 347 7.31 -16.59 12.30
CA GLU A 347 7.81 -16.87 13.64
C GLU A 347 8.51 -15.64 14.26
N ALA A 348 9.19 -14.84 13.45
CA ALA A 348 9.84 -13.63 13.91
C ALA A 348 8.82 -12.53 14.22
N ILE A 349 7.74 -12.43 13.45
CA ILE A 349 6.61 -11.51 13.71
C ILE A 349 5.98 -11.85 15.05
N ILE A 350 5.60 -13.11 15.26
CA ILE A 350 4.98 -13.55 16.52
C ILE A 350 5.89 -13.27 17.70
N HIS A 351 7.20 -13.55 17.55
CA HIS A 351 8.17 -13.37 18.63
C HIS A 351 8.42 -11.90 18.99
N ILE A 352 8.51 -11.00 18.00
CA ILE A 352 8.90 -9.60 18.21
C ILE A 352 7.70 -8.66 18.33
N LEU A 353 6.67 -8.84 17.50
CA LEU A 353 5.50 -7.97 17.43
C LEU A 353 4.29 -8.52 18.18
N GLY A 354 4.32 -9.80 18.55
CA GLY A 354 3.24 -10.46 19.28
C GLY A 354 2.19 -11.13 18.38
N PRO A 355 1.38 -12.03 18.96
CA PRO A 355 0.39 -12.80 18.21
C PRO A 355 -0.75 -11.95 17.67
N GLU A 356 -1.17 -10.89 18.36
CA GLU A 356 -2.28 -10.03 17.93
C GLU A 356 -1.94 -9.28 16.62
N ILE A 357 -0.73 -8.74 16.52
CA ILE A 357 -0.22 -8.13 15.29
C ILE A 357 -0.11 -9.17 14.17
N TYR A 358 0.39 -10.36 14.48
CA TYR A 358 0.49 -11.45 13.51
C TYR A 358 -0.87 -11.86 12.93
N GLU A 359 -1.90 -11.97 13.77
CA GLU A 359 -3.27 -12.28 13.32
C GLU A 359 -3.81 -11.19 12.38
N ALA A 360 -3.63 -9.91 12.74
CA ALA A 360 -4.05 -8.79 11.91
C ALA A 360 -3.29 -8.69 10.58
N ILE A 361 -1.99 -9.04 10.56
CA ILE A 361 -1.20 -9.18 9.32
C ILE A 361 -1.75 -10.32 8.47
N THR A 362 -2.03 -11.48 9.08
CA THR A 362 -2.50 -12.67 8.35
C THR A 362 -3.83 -12.44 7.67
N ALA A 363 -4.71 -11.65 8.28
CA ALA A 363 -5.98 -11.24 7.70
C ALA A 363 -5.85 -10.17 6.58
N SER A 364 -4.71 -9.47 6.50
CA SER A 364 -4.50 -8.38 5.55
C SER A 364 -4.61 -8.84 4.10
N ARG A 365 -5.03 -7.93 3.21
CA ARG A 365 -5.13 -8.22 1.78
C ARG A 365 -3.75 -8.48 1.18
N MET A 366 -2.75 -7.73 1.63
CA MET A 366 -1.36 -7.91 1.22
C MET A 366 -0.87 -9.33 1.52
N ARG A 367 -1.00 -9.81 2.77
CA ARG A 367 -0.56 -11.17 3.14
C ARG A 367 -1.32 -12.26 2.39
N ARG A 368 -2.63 -12.12 2.23
CA ARG A 368 -3.42 -13.09 1.45
C ARG A 368 -2.92 -13.21 0.01
N ARG A 369 -2.61 -12.09 -0.64
CA ARG A 369 -2.04 -12.09 -2.00
C ARG A 369 -0.68 -12.78 -2.04
N GLU A 370 0.21 -12.53 -1.09
CA GLU A 370 1.52 -13.18 -1.02
C GLU A 370 1.40 -14.71 -0.92
N LEU A 371 0.44 -15.18 -0.12
CA LEU A 371 0.15 -16.61 0.05
C LEU A 371 -0.44 -17.21 -1.23
N GLU A 372 -1.38 -16.52 -1.89
CA GLU A 372 -1.97 -16.94 -3.17
C GLU A 372 -0.92 -17.05 -4.30
N GLU A 373 0.12 -16.22 -4.25
CA GLU A 373 1.22 -16.30 -5.20
C GLU A 373 2.21 -17.45 -4.92
N GLU A 374 2.03 -18.22 -3.84
CA GLU A 374 2.85 -19.36 -3.38
C GLU A 374 4.37 -19.10 -3.32
N LYS A 375 4.78 -17.82 -3.31
CA LYS A 375 6.18 -17.46 -3.55
C LYS A 375 7.02 -17.37 -2.30
N ASN A 376 6.45 -16.93 -1.17
CA ASN A 376 7.26 -16.45 -0.05
C ASN A 376 6.71 -16.90 1.31
N CYS A 377 7.53 -17.63 2.07
CA CYS A 377 7.32 -17.86 3.50
C CYS A 377 7.52 -16.58 4.33
N ALA A 378 8.11 -15.53 3.74
CA ALA A 378 8.33 -14.23 4.37
C ALA A 378 7.35 -13.19 3.81
N THR A 379 6.79 -12.35 4.68
CA THR A 379 5.83 -11.32 4.30
C THR A 379 6.48 -9.95 4.16
N GLU A 380 6.08 -9.18 3.15
CA GLU A 380 6.41 -7.77 3.00
C GLU A 380 5.48 -6.85 3.81
N CYS A 381 4.47 -7.42 4.51
CA CYS A 381 3.60 -6.66 5.41
C CYS A 381 4.37 -6.00 6.56
N VAL A 382 5.59 -6.44 6.86
CA VAL A 382 6.49 -5.78 7.80
C VAL A 382 7.71 -5.26 7.03
N SER A 383 8.01 -3.98 7.22
CA SER A 383 9.19 -3.35 6.66
C SER A 383 9.86 -2.42 7.66
N MET A 384 11.16 -2.23 7.52
CA MET A 384 11.95 -1.37 8.38
C MET A 384 12.86 -0.48 7.53
N ILE A 385 12.87 0.82 7.82
CA ILE A 385 13.66 1.84 7.15
C ILE A 385 14.58 2.49 8.17
N PHE A 386 15.87 2.51 7.90
CA PHE A 386 16.87 3.16 8.77
C PHE A 386 18.01 3.71 7.93
N THR A 387 18.80 4.62 8.50
CA THR A 387 19.96 5.19 7.79
C THR A 387 21.24 4.46 8.15
N SER A 388 22.29 4.67 7.36
CA SER A 388 23.62 4.14 7.70
C SER A 388 24.23 4.78 8.94
N LYS A 389 23.68 5.84 9.53
CA LYS A 389 24.26 6.45 10.73
C LYS A 389 23.81 5.69 11.98
N SER A 390 24.76 5.29 12.83
CA SER A 390 24.44 4.48 14.01
C SER A 390 23.68 5.23 15.11
N GLY A 391 23.75 6.57 15.14
CA GLY A 391 23.04 7.45 16.08
C GLY A 391 21.68 7.95 15.56
N GLU A 392 21.10 7.29 14.57
CA GLU A 392 19.75 7.58 14.10
C GLU A 392 18.85 6.36 14.34
N GLY A 393 17.58 6.60 14.67
CA GLY A 393 16.59 5.55 14.88
C GLY A 393 16.20 4.81 13.60
N ALA A 394 15.04 4.16 13.64
CA ALA A 394 14.43 3.56 12.46
C ALA A 394 12.92 3.79 12.45
N TYR A 395 12.31 3.60 11.29
CA TYR A 395 10.87 3.53 11.12
C TYR A 395 10.49 2.11 10.75
N MET A 396 9.57 1.50 11.49
CA MET A 396 9.02 0.20 11.17
C MET A 396 7.56 0.36 10.78
N ASN A 397 7.20 -0.13 9.60
CA ASN A 397 5.84 -0.10 9.07
C ASN A 397 5.25 -1.50 9.06
N VAL A 398 4.02 -1.64 9.54
CA VAL A 398 3.27 -2.89 9.54
C VAL A 398 1.91 -2.68 8.86
N CYS A 399 1.59 -3.52 7.87
CA CYS A 399 0.31 -3.55 7.17
C CYS A 399 -0.66 -4.50 7.89
N LEU A 400 -1.85 -4.00 8.22
CA LEU A 400 -2.86 -4.70 9.00
C LEU A 400 -4.20 -4.69 8.28
N GLU A 401 -5.00 -5.73 8.46
CA GLU A 401 -6.42 -5.69 8.12
C GLU A 401 -7.17 -4.64 8.97
N LEU A 402 -8.25 -4.06 8.43
CA LEU A 402 -8.96 -2.93 9.03
C LEU A 402 -9.59 -3.26 10.39
N GLU A 403 -10.31 -4.37 10.50
CA GLU A 403 -10.94 -4.82 11.75
C GLU A 403 -9.89 -5.10 12.83
N GLY A 404 -8.82 -5.82 12.48
CA GLY A 404 -7.67 -6.04 13.35
C GLY A 404 -7.02 -4.73 13.81
N ALA A 405 -6.81 -3.79 12.89
CA ALA A 405 -6.23 -2.48 13.17
C ALA A 405 -7.12 -1.63 14.10
N LEU A 406 -8.44 -1.70 13.97
CA LEU A 406 -9.36 -0.99 14.88
C LEU A 406 -9.25 -1.51 16.31
N ARG A 407 -9.20 -2.84 16.50
CA ARG A 407 -8.99 -3.43 17.84
C ARG A 407 -7.65 -3.03 18.45
N ILE A 408 -6.59 -3.08 17.65
CA ILE A 408 -5.24 -2.65 18.07
C ILE A 408 -5.25 -1.16 18.43
N ARG A 409 -5.90 -0.31 17.64
CA ARG A 409 -6.01 1.13 17.93
C ARG A 409 -6.70 1.37 19.27
N ASP A 410 -7.81 0.69 19.53
CA ASP A 410 -8.57 0.90 20.75
C ASP A 410 -7.74 0.56 22.01
N LYS A 411 -6.80 -0.39 21.91
CA LYS A 411 -5.81 -0.67 22.97
C LYS A 411 -4.68 0.38 23.03
N LEU A 412 -4.15 0.78 21.88
CA LEU A 412 -3.01 1.70 21.81
C LEU A 412 -3.37 3.13 22.26
N TYR A 413 -4.63 3.52 22.11
CA TYR A 413 -5.08 4.91 22.35
C TYR A 413 -6.22 5.00 23.38
N SER A 414 -6.40 3.96 24.21
CA SER A 414 -7.32 3.97 25.37
C SER A 414 -6.89 4.92 26.47
#